data_AF-A0A2V8YB48-F1
#
_entry.id   AF-A0A2V8YB48-F1
#
_cell.length_a   1.000
_cell.length_b   1.000
_cell.length_c   1.000
_cell.angle_alpha   90.00
_cell.angle_beta   90.00
_cell.angle_gamma   90.00
#
_symmetry.space_group_name_H-M   'P 1'
#
loop_
_entity.id
_entity.type
_entity.pdbx_description
1 polymer ?
#
loop_
_entity_poly.entity_id
_entity_poly.type
_entity_poly.pdbx_seq_one_letter_code
_entity_poly.pdbx_strand_id
1 'polypeptide(L)'
;VDGILLTMAPGRLTPWLQRMLAEIKVPIVLVMRTSKDLKTDAVLTDDYKGAFEAVAHLARIGHRRIALVSGPLEVSNGTARWKGYREALEANGLTCSPDLIAEGDYRTESGHRAGLTLLPRRPDAVFVANYLMTVGFMQAADEMEIRCPEDFGLASFDDYPWLRCFRPRLTTIELPKYELGAKSAQLLLKRISGMQGRTTVQKLEPQLCVRESCGFTLHLRNVDRKVFPHDSQKGKELDVASRPTVIREKLAGDQPGPTLTRD
;
A
#
# COMPACT_ATOMS: atom_id res chain seq x y z
N VAL A 1 1.91 -29.57 -20.92
CA VAL A 1 1.70 -28.72 -19.73
C VAL A 1 0.49 -29.27 -19.02
N ASP A 2 0.59 -29.60 -17.73
CA ASP A 2 -0.50 -30.28 -16.99
C ASP A 2 -1.45 -29.30 -16.30
N GLY A 3 -1.05 -28.03 -16.13
CA GLY A 3 -1.89 -26.97 -15.59
C GLY A 3 -1.27 -25.59 -15.79
N ILE A 4 -2.09 -24.54 -15.69
CA ILE A 4 -1.69 -23.15 -15.98
C ILE A 4 -1.98 -22.25 -14.79
N LEU A 5 -0.98 -21.50 -14.33
CA LEU A 5 -1.18 -20.30 -13.52
C LEU A 5 -1.26 -19.09 -14.45
N LEU A 6 -2.35 -18.34 -14.39
CA LEU A 6 -2.60 -17.23 -15.31
C LEU A 6 -2.80 -15.92 -14.55
N THR A 7 -1.98 -14.92 -14.86
CA THR A 7 -2.19 -13.54 -14.40
C THR A 7 -2.73 -12.71 -15.56
N MET A 8 -3.82 -11.98 -15.32
CA MET A 8 -4.50 -11.27 -16.40
C MET A 8 -3.92 -9.89 -16.67
N ALA A 9 -3.55 -9.64 -17.93
CA ALA A 9 -3.28 -8.30 -18.43
C ALA A 9 -4.58 -7.47 -18.51
N PRO A 10 -4.49 -6.12 -18.54
CA PRO A 10 -5.64 -5.28 -18.82
C PRO A 10 -6.31 -5.61 -20.16
N GLY A 11 -7.64 -5.45 -20.20
CA GLY A 11 -8.45 -5.69 -21.39
C GLY A 11 -9.19 -7.03 -21.37
N ARG A 12 -9.86 -7.32 -22.50
CA ARG A 12 -10.61 -8.56 -22.72
C ARG A 12 -9.72 -9.62 -23.35
N LEU A 13 -10.05 -10.88 -23.09
CA LEU A 13 -9.42 -11.98 -23.84
C LEU A 13 -9.81 -11.86 -25.32
N THR A 14 -8.85 -12.01 -26.23
CA THR A 14 -9.16 -12.05 -27.67
C THR A 14 -10.07 -13.24 -27.97
N PRO A 15 -10.94 -13.17 -29.01
CA PRO A 15 -11.83 -14.28 -29.35
C PRO A 15 -11.09 -15.61 -29.58
N TRP A 16 -9.89 -15.54 -30.16
CA TRP A 16 -9.02 -16.71 -30.34
C TRP A 16 -8.60 -17.30 -28.99
N LEU A 17 -8.12 -16.47 -28.06
CA LEU A 17 -7.68 -16.92 -26.75
C LEU A 17 -8.85 -17.48 -25.92
N GLN A 18 -10.04 -16.87 -26.00
CA GLN A 18 -11.24 -17.41 -25.37
C GLN A 18 -11.58 -18.82 -25.85
N ARG A 19 -11.56 -19.05 -27.18
CA ARG A 19 -11.81 -20.38 -27.76
C ARG A 19 -10.74 -21.38 -27.31
N MET A 20 -9.47 -20.99 -27.39
CA MET A 20 -8.36 -21.85 -26.97
C MET A 20 -8.48 -22.26 -25.50
N LEU A 21 -8.82 -21.32 -24.60
CA LEU A 21 -9.01 -21.61 -23.17
C LEU A 21 -10.30 -22.39 -22.87
N ALA A 22 -11.31 -22.33 -23.74
CA ALA A 22 -12.52 -23.13 -23.61
C ALA A 22 -12.32 -24.59 -24.06
N GLU A 23 -11.42 -24.83 -25.03
CA GLU A 23 -11.10 -26.15 -25.55
C GLU A 23 -10.03 -26.89 -24.74
N ILE A 24 -9.18 -26.15 -24.03
CA ILE A 24 -8.10 -26.74 -23.24
C ILE A 24 -8.66 -27.52 -22.03
N LYS A 25 -8.22 -28.76 -21.86
CA LYS A 25 -8.65 -29.64 -20.77
C LYS A 25 -7.74 -29.58 -19.54
N VAL A 26 -6.77 -28.66 -19.52
CA VAL A 26 -5.86 -28.51 -18.39
C VAL A 26 -6.43 -27.52 -17.38
N PRO A 27 -6.30 -27.78 -16.06
CA PRO A 27 -6.76 -26.84 -15.05
C PRO A 27 -6.05 -25.49 -15.16
N ILE A 28 -6.81 -24.41 -14.92
CA ILE A 28 -6.31 -23.04 -14.92
C ILE A 28 -6.63 -22.41 -13.57
N VAL A 29 -5.63 -21.81 -12.92
CA VAL A 29 -5.84 -20.98 -11.73
C VAL A 29 -5.43 -19.55 -12.03
N LEU A 30 -6.36 -18.62 -11.85
CA LEU A 30 -6.11 -17.19 -11.93
C LEU A 30 -5.36 -16.72 -10.70
N VAL A 31 -4.37 -15.85 -10.91
CA VAL A 31 -3.55 -15.27 -9.84
C VAL A 31 -3.70 -13.75 -9.87
N MET A 32 -3.92 -13.16 -8.70
CA MET A 32 -3.96 -11.70 -8.45
C MET A 32 -5.12 -10.94 -9.10
N ARG A 33 -5.61 -11.35 -10.27
CA ARG A 33 -6.70 -10.71 -11.01
C ARG A 33 -7.70 -11.74 -11.49
N THR A 34 -8.97 -11.35 -11.46
CA THR A 34 -10.06 -12.09 -12.13
C THR A 34 -10.27 -11.59 -13.56
N SER A 35 -10.93 -12.41 -14.38
CA SER A 35 -11.39 -12.06 -15.71
C SER A 35 -12.90 -12.23 -15.80
N LYS A 36 -13.57 -11.31 -16.52
CA LYS A 36 -15.00 -11.45 -16.85
C LYS A 36 -15.24 -12.56 -17.89
N ASP A 37 -14.23 -12.86 -18.70
CA ASP A 37 -14.32 -13.79 -19.81
C ASP A 37 -13.89 -15.23 -19.41
N LEU A 38 -13.37 -15.44 -18.19
CA LEU A 38 -12.90 -16.74 -17.72
C LEU A 38 -13.33 -17.02 -16.28
N LYS A 39 -14.24 -17.99 -16.11
CA LYS A 39 -14.69 -18.48 -14.80
C LYS A 39 -13.89 -19.73 -14.40
N THR A 40 -12.80 -19.52 -13.67
CA THR A 40 -11.95 -20.60 -13.17
C THR A 40 -11.48 -20.32 -11.75
N ASP A 41 -10.82 -21.29 -11.13
CA ASP A 41 -10.25 -21.15 -9.79
C ASP A 41 -9.38 -19.90 -9.71
N ALA A 42 -9.40 -19.21 -8.57
CA ALA A 42 -8.62 -18.00 -8.40
C ALA A 42 -8.03 -17.90 -7.00
N VAL A 43 -6.82 -17.37 -6.91
CA VAL A 43 -6.24 -16.91 -5.65
C VAL A 43 -5.89 -15.44 -5.82
N LEU A 44 -6.49 -14.62 -4.97
CA LEU A 44 -6.51 -13.17 -5.07
C LEU A 44 -6.00 -12.55 -3.76
N THR A 45 -5.76 -11.25 -3.79
CA THR A 45 -5.58 -10.42 -2.60
C THR A 45 -6.84 -9.60 -2.35
N ASP A 46 -7.09 -9.18 -1.10
CA ASP A 46 -8.18 -8.24 -0.81
C ASP A 46 -7.80 -6.80 -1.12
N ASP A 47 -7.73 -6.50 -2.41
CA ASP A 47 -7.41 -5.18 -2.95
C ASP A 47 -8.35 -4.07 -2.45
N TYR A 48 -9.62 -4.39 -2.22
CA TYR A 48 -10.59 -3.48 -1.62
C TYR A 48 -10.19 -3.16 -0.17
N LYS A 49 -9.96 -4.19 0.65
CA LYS A 49 -9.58 -4.03 2.06
C LYS A 49 -8.27 -3.23 2.18
N GLY A 50 -7.26 -3.55 1.39
CA GLY A 50 -5.98 -2.85 1.43
C GLY A 50 -6.11 -1.37 1.09
N ALA A 51 -6.85 -1.02 0.03
CA ALA A 51 -7.06 0.38 -0.33
C ALA A 51 -7.89 1.12 0.74
N PHE A 52 -8.93 0.46 1.27
CA PHE A 52 -9.75 1.01 2.34
C PHE A 52 -8.90 1.31 3.58
N GLU A 53 -8.05 0.38 4.02
CA GLU A 53 -7.20 0.55 5.20
C GLU A 53 -6.18 1.67 5.04
N ALA A 54 -5.52 1.77 3.87
CA ALA A 54 -4.58 2.86 3.59
C ALA A 54 -5.25 4.23 3.67
N VAL A 55 -6.40 4.39 3.01
CA VAL A 55 -7.11 5.67 2.92
C VAL A 55 -7.77 6.03 4.25
N ALA A 56 -8.37 5.05 4.94
CA ALA A 56 -8.91 5.25 6.27
C ALA A 56 -7.81 5.62 7.27
N HIS A 57 -6.60 5.06 7.15
CA HIS A 57 -5.46 5.48 7.97
C HIS A 57 -5.11 6.94 7.72
N LEU A 58 -4.94 7.37 6.47
CA LEU A 58 -4.67 8.77 6.12
C LEU A 58 -5.75 9.72 6.69
N ALA A 59 -7.03 9.35 6.57
CA ALA A 59 -8.14 10.12 7.12
C ALA A 59 -8.10 10.21 8.65
N ARG A 60 -7.84 9.09 9.34
CA ARG A 60 -7.77 9.01 10.82
C ARG A 60 -6.66 9.86 11.41
N ILE A 61 -5.53 9.98 10.70
CA ILE A 61 -4.40 10.82 11.14
C ILE A 61 -4.57 12.30 10.78
N GLY A 62 -5.74 12.67 10.24
CA GLY A 62 -6.17 14.06 10.10
C GLY A 62 -6.19 14.62 8.68
N HIS A 63 -5.75 13.87 7.67
CA HIS A 63 -5.83 14.32 6.27
C HIS A 63 -7.29 14.39 5.81
N ARG A 64 -7.64 15.45 5.07
CA ARG A 64 -9.03 15.68 4.62
C ARG A 64 -9.15 15.66 3.10
N ARG A 65 -8.18 16.25 2.39
CA ARG A 65 -8.07 16.25 0.93
C ARG A 65 -7.15 15.12 0.47
N ILE A 66 -7.68 13.91 0.42
CA ILE A 66 -6.91 12.74 0.03
C ILE A 66 -7.11 12.51 -1.48
N ALA A 67 -6.05 12.64 -2.26
CA ALA A 67 -6.06 12.34 -3.68
C ALA A 67 -5.78 10.87 -3.98
N LEU A 68 -6.16 10.43 -5.18
CA LEU A 68 -5.95 9.09 -5.68
C LEU A 68 -5.19 9.11 -7.01
N VAL A 69 -4.12 8.32 -7.07
CA VAL A 69 -3.56 7.84 -8.34
C VAL A 69 -4.05 6.41 -8.56
N SER A 70 -5.09 6.23 -9.37
CA SER A 70 -5.70 4.92 -9.61
C SER A 70 -4.89 4.12 -10.63
N GLY A 71 -5.03 2.79 -10.60
CA GLY A 71 -4.67 1.99 -11.77
C GLY A 71 -5.78 2.01 -12.84
N PRO A 72 -5.62 1.21 -13.90
CA PRO A 72 -6.66 1.04 -14.91
C PRO A 72 -7.95 0.52 -14.29
N LEU A 73 -9.06 1.20 -14.52
CA LEU A 73 -10.36 0.81 -13.95
C LEU A 73 -11.01 -0.39 -14.67
N GLU A 74 -10.41 -0.83 -15.78
CA GLU A 74 -10.76 -2.00 -16.57
C GLU A 74 -10.35 -3.33 -15.91
N VAL A 75 -9.41 -3.31 -14.96
CA VAL A 75 -8.92 -4.51 -14.26
C VAL A 75 -9.48 -4.65 -12.86
N SER A 76 -9.74 -5.90 -12.47
CA SER A 76 -10.41 -6.24 -11.20
C SER A 76 -9.76 -5.64 -9.96
N ASN A 77 -8.42 -5.64 -9.87
CA ASN A 77 -7.72 -5.03 -8.75
C ASN A 77 -7.83 -3.50 -8.76
N GLY A 78 -7.76 -2.85 -9.93
CA GLY A 78 -7.93 -1.40 -10.09
C GLY A 78 -9.32 -0.96 -9.64
N THR A 79 -10.37 -1.66 -10.11
CA THR A 79 -11.76 -1.41 -9.69
C THR A 79 -11.93 -1.61 -8.17
N ALA A 80 -11.33 -2.67 -7.60
CA ALA A 80 -11.43 -2.94 -6.17
C ALA A 80 -10.73 -1.87 -5.30
N ARG A 81 -9.54 -1.43 -5.71
CA ARG A 81 -8.78 -0.36 -5.03
C ARG A 81 -9.52 0.98 -5.12
N TRP A 82 -10.08 1.31 -6.28
CA TRP A 82 -10.95 2.48 -6.46
C TRP A 82 -12.15 2.46 -5.49
N LYS A 83 -12.83 1.31 -5.42
CA LYS A 83 -13.97 1.12 -4.50
C LYS A 83 -13.54 1.32 -3.04
N GLY A 84 -12.42 0.73 -2.63
CA GLY A 84 -11.89 0.85 -1.27
C GLY A 84 -11.53 2.28 -0.90
N TYR A 85 -10.92 3.03 -1.81
CA TYR A 85 -10.65 4.46 -1.63
C TYR A 85 -11.93 5.25 -1.39
N ARG A 86 -12.93 5.11 -2.28
CA ARG A 86 -14.18 5.88 -2.19
C ARG A 86 -14.93 5.59 -0.88
N GLU A 87 -15.05 4.31 -0.53
CA GLU A 87 -15.80 3.89 0.67
C GLU A 87 -15.03 4.24 1.96
N ALA A 88 -13.70 4.30 1.94
CA ALA A 88 -12.93 4.80 3.07
C ALA A 88 -13.11 6.31 3.30
N LEU A 89 -13.21 7.11 2.23
CA LEU A 89 -13.53 8.54 2.36
C LEU A 89 -14.91 8.72 2.97
N GLU A 90 -15.92 8.04 2.41
CA GLU A 90 -17.29 8.11 2.90
C GLU A 90 -17.40 7.70 4.38
N ALA A 91 -16.76 6.59 4.78
CA ALA A 91 -16.74 6.11 6.15
C ALA A 91 -16.08 7.08 7.15
N ASN A 92 -15.26 8.03 6.67
CA ASN A 92 -14.63 9.07 7.49
C ASN A 92 -15.25 10.46 7.26
N GLY A 93 -16.42 10.54 6.62
CA GLY A 93 -17.13 11.79 6.36
C GLY A 93 -16.41 12.73 5.38
N LEU A 94 -15.58 12.19 4.48
CA LEU A 94 -14.84 12.94 3.48
C LEU A 94 -15.49 12.81 2.09
N THR A 95 -15.39 13.87 1.30
CA THR A 95 -15.94 13.90 -0.06
C THR A 95 -14.92 13.37 -1.07
N CYS A 96 -15.36 12.45 -1.93
CA CYS A 96 -14.60 12.01 -3.09
C CYS A 96 -14.67 13.09 -4.20
N SER A 97 -13.62 13.89 -4.34
CA SER A 97 -13.58 14.97 -5.33
C SER A 97 -12.98 14.50 -6.67
N PRO A 98 -13.70 14.67 -7.81
CA PRO A 98 -13.20 14.27 -9.13
C PRO A 98 -11.87 14.92 -9.55
N ASP A 99 -11.59 16.13 -9.06
CA ASP A 99 -10.36 16.87 -9.37
C ASP A 99 -9.12 16.38 -8.59
N LEU A 100 -9.32 15.46 -7.64
CA LEU A 100 -8.25 14.81 -6.87
C LEU A 100 -7.99 13.37 -7.34
N ILE A 101 -8.42 13.02 -8.55
CA ILE A 101 -8.26 11.68 -9.11
C ILE A 101 -7.49 11.75 -10.42
N ALA A 102 -6.43 10.95 -10.53
CA ALA A 102 -5.71 10.72 -11.77
C ALA A 102 -5.62 9.21 -12.04
N GLU A 103 -5.99 8.79 -13.25
CA GLU A 103 -5.86 7.40 -13.68
C GLU A 103 -4.47 7.15 -14.29
N GLY A 104 -3.82 6.09 -13.82
CA GLY A 104 -2.55 5.61 -14.32
C GLY A 104 -2.61 4.19 -14.87
N ASP A 105 -1.48 3.70 -15.39
CA ASP A 105 -1.36 2.44 -16.13
C ASP A 105 -0.46 1.42 -15.44
N TYR A 106 -0.20 1.63 -14.15
CA TYR A 106 0.78 0.89 -13.33
C TYR A 106 2.24 1.04 -13.77
N ARG A 107 2.57 2.11 -14.50
CA ARG A 107 3.96 2.45 -14.87
C ARG A 107 4.41 3.75 -14.24
N THR A 108 5.72 3.89 -14.11
CA THR A 108 6.37 5.07 -13.53
C THR A 108 5.92 6.36 -14.22
N GLU A 109 5.86 6.35 -15.56
CA GLU A 109 5.51 7.54 -16.36
C GLU A 109 4.09 8.03 -16.06
N SER A 110 3.14 7.12 -15.84
CA SER A 110 1.79 7.50 -15.45
C SER A 110 1.72 8.09 -14.05
N GLY A 111 2.54 7.59 -13.13
CA GLY A 111 2.67 8.13 -11.78
C GLY A 111 3.25 9.55 -11.76
N HIS A 112 4.26 9.78 -12.61
CA HIS A 112 4.87 11.09 -12.79
C HIS A 112 3.87 12.11 -13.34
N ARG A 113 3.16 11.79 -14.43
CA ARG A 113 2.08 12.66 -14.96
C ARG A 113 0.99 12.93 -13.92
N ALA A 114 0.63 11.93 -13.12
CA ALA A 114 -0.34 12.09 -12.04
C ALA A 114 0.17 13.05 -10.95
N GLY A 115 1.46 12.98 -10.59
CA GLY A 115 2.11 13.93 -9.68
C GLY A 115 2.01 15.37 -10.18
N LEU A 116 2.43 15.61 -11.44
CA LEU A 116 2.33 16.93 -12.07
C LEU A 116 0.89 17.46 -12.13
N THR A 117 -0.10 16.58 -12.20
CA THR A 117 -1.52 16.96 -12.27
C THR A 117 -2.11 17.25 -10.88
N LEU A 118 -1.82 16.40 -9.89
CA LEU A 118 -2.48 16.41 -8.59
C LEU A 118 -1.80 17.33 -7.59
N LEU A 119 -0.46 17.41 -7.58
CA LEU A 119 0.27 18.23 -6.61
C LEU A 119 -0.10 19.73 -6.67
N PRO A 120 -0.32 20.36 -7.85
CA PRO A 120 -0.84 21.74 -7.91
C PRO A 120 -2.21 21.94 -7.26
N ARG A 121 -3.01 20.87 -7.11
CA ARG A 121 -4.32 20.89 -6.44
C ARG A 121 -4.22 20.85 -4.91
N ARG A 122 -2.99 20.79 -4.37
CA ARG A 122 -2.68 20.78 -2.93
C ARG A 122 -3.52 19.75 -2.16
N PRO A 123 -3.38 18.45 -2.46
CA PRO A 123 -3.93 17.41 -1.60
C PRO A 123 -3.15 17.39 -0.27
N ASP A 124 -3.84 17.10 0.83
CA ASP A 124 -3.19 16.88 2.14
C ASP A 124 -2.46 15.54 2.16
N ALA A 125 -3.00 14.56 1.43
CA ALA A 125 -2.37 13.27 1.24
C ALA A 125 -2.74 12.64 -0.11
N VAL A 126 -1.95 11.67 -0.53
CA VAL A 126 -2.15 10.91 -1.77
C VAL A 126 -2.10 9.42 -1.46
N PHE A 127 -3.09 8.68 -1.94
CA PHE A 127 -3.01 7.24 -2.06
C PHE A 127 -2.64 6.86 -3.50
N VAL A 128 -1.53 6.15 -3.68
CA VAL A 128 -1.07 5.67 -4.99
C VAL A 128 -1.31 4.18 -5.10
N ALA A 129 -2.14 3.77 -6.06
CA ALA A 129 -2.63 2.40 -6.16
C ALA A 129 -1.59 1.37 -6.64
N ASN A 130 -0.31 1.73 -6.81
CA ASN A 130 0.78 0.82 -7.18
C ASN A 130 2.17 1.43 -6.92
N TYR A 131 3.14 0.58 -6.56
CA TYR A 131 4.52 0.98 -6.27
C TYR A 131 5.26 1.67 -7.44
N LEU A 132 5.11 1.24 -8.71
CA LEU A 132 5.82 1.90 -9.83
C LEU A 132 5.29 3.31 -10.07
N MET A 133 3.97 3.47 -10.02
CA MET A 133 3.37 4.81 -10.06
C MET A 133 3.81 5.66 -8.87
N THR A 134 4.10 5.05 -7.72
CA THR A 134 4.62 5.77 -6.55
C THR A 134 6.02 6.31 -6.81
N VAL A 135 6.89 5.54 -7.48
CA VAL A 135 8.21 6.03 -7.90
C VAL A 135 8.07 7.28 -8.76
N GLY A 136 7.22 7.22 -9.81
CA GLY A 136 7.01 8.37 -10.69
C GLY A 136 6.37 9.55 -10.00
N PHE A 137 5.40 9.31 -9.10
CA PHE A 137 4.75 10.36 -8.33
C PHE A 137 5.75 11.10 -7.44
N MET A 138 6.62 10.36 -6.74
CA MET A 138 7.68 10.94 -5.90
C MET A 138 8.72 11.70 -6.74
N GLN A 139 9.02 11.24 -7.95
CA GLN A 139 9.88 11.98 -8.89
C GLN A 139 9.25 13.33 -9.27
N ALA A 140 7.96 13.35 -9.60
CA ALA A 140 7.28 14.61 -9.90
C ALA A 140 7.24 15.56 -8.68
N ALA A 141 7.08 15.02 -7.48
CA ALA A 141 7.14 15.81 -6.25
C ALA A 141 8.53 16.45 -6.05
N ASP A 142 9.60 15.68 -6.27
CA ASP A 142 10.98 16.15 -6.20
C ASP A 142 11.27 17.27 -7.23
N GLU A 143 10.88 17.07 -8.48
CA GLU A 143 11.02 18.08 -9.55
C GLU A 143 10.26 19.39 -9.26
N MET A 144 9.18 19.30 -8.49
CA MET A 144 8.37 20.45 -8.07
C MET A 144 8.79 21.04 -6.72
N GLU A 145 9.83 20.48 -6.09
CA GLU A 145 10.31 20.84 -4.75
C GLU A 145 9.21 20.72 -3.65
N ILE A 146 8.27 19.79 -3.83
CA ILE A 146 7.19 19.51 -2.87
C ILE A 146 7.58 18.28 -2.03
N ARG A 147 7.61 18.43 -0.71
CA ARG A 147 8.15 17.42 0.18
C ARG A 147 7.08 16.52 0.76
N CYS A 148 7.37 15.23 0.80
CA CYS A 148 6.65 14.26 1.60
C CYS A 148 7.50 13.93 2.84
N PRO A 149 6.96 13.90 4.07
CA PRO A 149 5.56 14.12 4.42
C PRO A 149 5.18 15.57 4.78
N GLU A 150 6.11 16.54 4.65
CA GLU A 150 5.91 17.90 5.17
C GLU A 150 4.80 18.68 4.45
N ASP A 151 4.72 18.56 3.13
CA ASP A 151 3.76 19.28 2.30
C ASP A 151 2.55 18.39 1.92
N PHE A 152 2.73 17.06 1.83
CA PHE A 152 1.64 16.08 1.69
C PHE A 152 2.02 14.70 2.26
N GLY A 153 1.04 13.97 2.79
CA GLY A 153 1.18 12.56 3.18
C GLY A 153 1.05 11.60 2.00
N LEU A 154 1.73 10.45 2.04
CA LEU A 154 1.62 9.42 1.00
C LEU A 154 1.44 8.02 1.60
N ALA A 155 0.50 7.27 1.04
CA ALA A 155 0.40 5.82 1.19
C ALA A 155 0.40 5.15 -0.20
N SER A 156 1.11 4.05 -0.32
CA SER A 156 1.26 3.30 -1.58
C SER A 156 0.70 1.89 -1.47
N PHE A 157 0.29 1.32 -2.59
CA PHE A 157 -0.07 -0.08 -2.69
C PHE A 157 1.10 -0.92 -3.23
N ASP A 158 1.29 -2.11 -2.66
CA ASP A 158 2.42 -3.02 -2.83
C ASP A 158 3.68 -2.57 -2.06
N ASP A 159 4.12 -3.38 -1.10
CA ASP A 159 5.44 -3.24 -0.47
C ASP A 159 6.50 -4.10 -1.16
N TYR A 160 7.69 -3.55 -1.32
CA TYR A 160 8.87 -4.25 -1.85
C TYR A 160 10.08 -3.90 -0.99
N PRO A 161 11.01 -4.85 -0.74
CA PRO A 161 12.16 -4.61 0.12
C PRO A 161 12.97 -3.35 -0.24
N TRP A 162 13.11 -3.05 -1.53
CA TRP A 162 13.84 -1.89 -2.03
C TRP A 162 13.12 -0.55 -1.83
N LEU A 163 11.80 -0.52 -1.57
CA LEU A 163 11.09 0.72 -1.22
C LEU A 163 11.57 1.31 0.11
N ARG A 164 12.27 0.52 0.94
CA ARG A 164 12.92 1.00 2.18
C ARG A 164 14.07 1.99 1.93
N CYS A 165 14.54 2.09 0.68
CA CYS A 165 15.55 3.05 0.27
C CYS A 165 15.01 4.48 0.15
N PHE A 166 13.68 4.66 0.05
CA PHE A 166 13.07 5.99 0.02
C PHE A 166 13.30 6.74 1.34
N ARG A 167 13.42 8.06 1.24
CA ARG A 167 13.38 9.00 2.35
C ARG A 167 12.32 10.05 2.01
N PRO A 168 11.22 10.15 2.78
CA PRO A 168 10.82 9.32 3.93
C PRO A 168 10.59 7.84 3.57
N ARG A 169 10.62 6.90 4.54
CA ARG A 169 10.24 5.51 4.21
C ARG A 169 8.73 5.48 3.97
N LEU A 170 8.34 4.72 2.95
CA LEU A 170 6.97 4.76 2.43
C LEU A 170 6.02 3.92 3.28
N THR A 171 4.87 4.50 3.62
CA THR A 171 3.72 3.78 4.15
C THR A 171 3.10 2.98 3.01
N THR A 172 2.95 1.66 3.19
CA THR A 172 2.58 0.76 2.09
C THR A 172 1.51 -0.24 2.52
N ILE A 173 0.78 -0.79 1.55
CA ILE A 173 0.05 -2.04 1.70
C ILE A 173 0.94 -3.21 1.28
N GLU A 174 1.32 -4.06 2.24
CA GLU A 174 2.04 -5.30 1.98
C GLU A 174 1.07 -6.40 1.57
N LEU A 175 1.41 -7.09 0.47
CA LEU A 175 0.67 -8.25 -0.01
C LEU A 175 1.42 -9.52 0.39
N PRO A 176 0.72 -10.60 0.78
CA PRO A 176 1.34 -11.89 1.07
C PRO A 176 1.73 -12.61 -0.23
N LYS A 177 2.66 -12.05 -1.01
CA LYS A 177 3.00 -12.46 -2.39
C LYS A 177 3.51 -13.90 -2.47
N TYR A 178 4.32 -14.33 -1.51
CA TYR A 178 4.81 -15.70 -1.45
C TYR A 178 3.67 -16.69 -1.18
N GLU A 179 2.81 -16.38 -0.21
CA GLU A 179 1.63 -17.20 0.09
C GLU A 179 0.66 -17.23 -1.10
N LEU A 180 0.45 -16.11 -1.79
CA LEU A 180 -0.36 -16.04 -3.00
C LEU A 180 0.13 -17.07 -4.02
N GLY A 181 1.42 -17.07 -4.35
CA GLY A 181 2.01 -18.04 -5.27
C GLY A 181 1.91 -19.48 -4.76
N ALA A 182 2.20 -19.72 -3.48
CA ALA A 182 2.12 -21.04 -2.87
C ALA A 182 0.69 -21.61 -2.91
N LYS A 183 -0.32 -20.82 -2.53
CA LYS A 183 -1.74 -21.20 -2.55
C LYS A 183 -2.23 -21.41 -3.98
N SER A 184 -1.79 -20.58 -4.94
CA SER A 184 -2.10 -20.78 -6.37
C SER A 184 -1.56 -22.10 -6.89
N ALA A 185 -0.29 -22.42 -6.61
CA ALA A 185 0.33 -23.67 -7.02
C ALA A 185 -0.33 -24.87 -6.33
N GLN A 186 -0.60 -24.79 -5.03
CA GLN A 186 -1.32 -25.85 -4.29
C GLN A 186 -2.70 -26.12 -4.86
N LEU A 187 -3.46 -25.07 -5.19
CA LEU A 187 -4.79 -25.21 -5.79
C LEU A 187 -4.70 -25.85 -7.18
N LEU A 188 -3.73 -25.44 -7.99
CA LEU A 188 -3.50 -26.03 -9.31
C LEU A 188 -3.13 -27.51 -9.22
N LEU A 189 -2.19 -27.86 -8.34
CA LEU A 189 -1.75 -29.25 -8.14
C LEU A 189 -2.91 -30.14 -7.68
N LYS A 190 -3.78 -29.66 -6.79
CA LYS A 190 -4.99 -30.39 -6.39
C LYS A 190 -5.88 -30.71 -7.60
N ARG A 191 -6.09 -29.75 -8.51
CA ARG A 191 -6.87 -29.98 -9.75
C ARG A 191 -6.18 -30.98 -10.68
N ILE A 192 -4.86 -30.89 -10.85
CA ILE A 192 -4.07 -31.83 -11.65
C ILE A 192 -4.20 -33.26 -11.08
N SER A 193 -4.18 -33.40 -9.76
CA SER A 193 -4.37 -34.70 -9.08
C SER A 193 -5.83 -35.19 -9.07
N GLY A 194 -6.75 -34.53 -9.78
CA GLY A 194 -8.11 -35.00 -9.98
C GLY A 194 -9.16 -34.40 -9.03
N MET A 195 -8.85 -33.34 -8.27
CA MET A 195 -9.86 -32.65 -7.45
C MET A 195 -11.00 -32.11 -8.33
N GLN A 196 -12.17 -32.74 -8.22
CA GLN A 196 -13.40 -32.33 -8.91
C GLN A 196 -14.20 -31.32 -8.06
N GLY A 197 -15.17 -30.67 -8.70
CA GLY A 197 -16.12 -29.79 -8.02
C GLY A 197 -16.01 -28.32 -8.46
N ARG A 198 -16.80 -27.48 -7.78
CA ARG A 198 -16.99 -26.06 -8.15
C ARG A 198 -15.69 -25.27 -8.12
N THR A 199 -15.68 -24.19 -8.89
CA THR A 199 -14.63 -23.17 -8.84
C THR A 199 -14.43 -22.63 -7.42
N THR A 200 -13.18 -22.53 -7.00
CA THR A 200 -12.74 -22.00 -5.71
C THR A 200 -12.09 -20.64 -5.92
N VAL A 201 -12.56 -19.62 -5.19
CA VAL A 201 -11.93 -18.30 -5.13
C VAL A 201 -11.41 -18.08 -3.72
N GLN A 202 -10.09 -18.06 -3.56
CA GLN A 202 -9.43 -17.73 -2.30
C GLN A 202 -8.97 -16.28 -2.32
N LYS A 203 -9.12 -15.60 -1.20
CA LYS A 203 -8.70 -14.21 -1.06
C LYS A 203 -7.82 -14.06 0.18
N LEU A 204 -6.59 -13.59 -0.03
CA LEU A 204 -5.60 -13.38 1.01
C LEU A 204 -5.66 -11.94 1.53
N GLU A 205 -5.45 -11.79 2.83
CA GLU A 205 -5.51 -10.48 3.47
C GLU A 205 -4.22 -9.68 3.26
N PRO A 206 -4.31 -8.43 2.80
CA PRO A 206 -3.18 -7.52 2.81
C PRO A 206 -2.96 -6.92 4.20
N GLN A 207 -1.82 -6.26 4.41
CA GLN A 207 -1.50 -5.57 5.66
C GLN A 207 -1.03 -4.13 5.43
N LEU A 208 -1.49 -3.19 6.24
CA LEU A 208 -0.96 -1.83 6.26
C LEU A 208 0.35 -1.74 7.05
N CYS A 209 1.42 -1.31 6.37
CA CYS A 209 2.72 -1.03 6.97
C CYS A 209 2.91 0.49 7.10
N VAL A 210 2.60 1.04 8.28
CA VAL A 210 2.74 2.47 8.57
C VAL A 210 4.23 2.85 8.70
N ARG A 211 4.64 3.88 7.97
CA ARG A 211 5.99 4.48 8.00
C ARG A 211 5.92 6.00 7.93
N GLU A 212 7.04 6.69 7.65
CA GLU A 212 7.11 8.15 7.75
C GLU A 212 6.28 8.90 6.71
N SER A 213 6.15 8.39 5.49
CA SER A 213 5.55 9.15 4.37
C SER A 213 4.10 9.56 4.60
N CYS A 214 3.34 8.87 5.46
CA CYS A 214 1.96 9.27 5.76
C CYS A 214 1.85 10.54 6.62
N GLY A 215 2.95 10.98 7.26
CA GLY A 215 2.97 12.14 8.14
C GLY A 215 2.45 11.89 9.55
N PHE A 216 2.24 10.63 9.96
CA PHE A 216 1.75 10.30 11.30
C PHE A 216 2.59 10.90 12.43
N THR A 217 3.93 10.90 12.30
CA THR A 217 4.84 11.48 13.30
C THR A 217 4.79 13.01 13.35
N LEU A 218 4.52 13.68 12.22
CA LEU A 218 4.28 15.12 12.19
C LEU A 218 2.98 15.49 12.90
N HIS A 219 1.94 14.66 12.73
CA HIS A 219 0.67 14.89 13.39
C HIS A 219 0.79 14.79 14.92
N LEU A 220 1.47 13.74 15.44
CA LEU A 220 1.71 13.59 16.87
C LEU A 220 2.42 14.81 17.48
N ARG A 221 3.48 15.31 16.84
CA ARG A 221 4.21 16.51 17.30
C ARG A 221 3.36 17.77 17.31
N ASN A 222 2.43 17.90 16.36
CA ASN A 222 1.52 19.04 16.27
C ASN A 222 0.40 18.96 17.33
N VAL A 223 -0.06 17.76 17.68
CA VAL A 223 -0.96 17.56 18.82
C VAL A 223 -0.24 17.91 20.12
N ASP A 224 0.98 17.39 20.34
CA ASP A 224 1.78 17.71 21.52
C ASP A 224 2.04 19.23 21.65
N ARG A 225 2.35 19.92 20.55
CA ARG A 225 2.52 21.40 20.55
C ARG A 225 1.25 22.17 20.84
N LYS A 226 0.08 21.67 20.42
CA LYS A 226 -1.22 22.33 20.70
C LYS A 226 -1.68 22.09 22.13
N VAL A 227 -1.40 20.91 22.69
CA VAL A 227 -1.77 20.53 24.06
C VAL A 227 -0.76 21.08 25.08
N PHE A 228 0.51 21.14 24.68
CA PHE A 228 1.62 21.66 25.48
C PHE A 228 2.45 22.63 24.62
N PRO A 229 2.03 23.89 24.47
CA PRO A 229 2.86 24.90 23.81
C PRO A 229 4.16 25.05 24.60
N HIS A 230 5.29 24.65 24.01
CA HIS A 230 6.59 24.90 24.62
C HIS A 230 6.81 26.40 24.73
N ASP A 231 6.85 26.88 25.96
CA ASP A 231 7.18 28.25 26.31
C ASP A 231 8.66 28.52 25.97
N SER A 232 8.90 28.97 24.74
CA SER A 232 10.24 29.24 24.23
C SER A 232 10.75 30.58 24.74
N GLN A 233 10.95 30.73 26.05
CA GLN A 233 11.80 31.77 26.65
C GLN A 233 12.31 31.34 28.05
N LYS A 234 13.45 30.64 28.07
CA LYS A 234 14.67 30.95 28.88
C LYS A 234 15.49 29.68 29.04
N GLY A 235 16.73 29.76 28.56
CA GLY A 235 17.77 28.84 28.98
C GLY A 235 17.97 28.92 30.49
N LYS A 236 17.73 27.80 31.17
CA LYS A 236 18.42 27.42 32.40
C LYS A 236 18.59 25.91 32.34
N GLU A 237 19.83 25.47 32.56
CA GLU A 237 20.14 24.07 32.86
C GLU A 237 19.12 23.53 33.87
N LEU A 238 18.37 22.52 33.45
CA LEU A 238 17.44 21.81 34.32
C LEU A 238 18.13 20.54 34.81
N ASP A 239 18.48 20.61 36.08
CA ASP A 239 19.13 19.62 36.92
C ASP A 239 18.49 18.23 36.84
N VAL A 240 19.34 17.20 36.74
CA VAL A 240 19.02 15.77 36.53
C VAL A 240 18.22 15.17 37.70
N ALA A 241 18.03 15.92 38.79
CA ALA A 241 17.37 15.47 40.01
C ALA A 241 15.83 15.48 39.99
N SER A 242 15.18 16.07 38.98
CA SER A 242 13.73 16.36 39.02
C SER A 242 12.81 15.50 38.12
N ARG A 243 13.26 14.32 37.68
CA ARG A 243 12.40 13.36 36.95
C ARG A 243 11.60 12.45 37.91
N PRO A 244 10.34 12.09 37.59
CA PRO A 244 9.58 11.09 38.34
C PRO A 244 10.28 9.72 38.33
N THR A 245 10.20 9.00 39.44
CA THR A 245 10.98 7.81 39.82
C THR A 245 10.92 6.61 38.85
N VAL A 246 10.04 6.60 37.85
CA VAL A 246 9.80 5.43 36.97
C VAL A 246 10.81 5.28 35.81
N ILE A 247 11.75 6.23 35.63
CA ILE A 247 12.75 6.19 34.54
C ILE A 247 14.20 5.98 35.06
N ARG A 248 14.41 5.78 36.37
CA ARG A 248 15.77 5.51 36.89
C ARG A 248 16.28 4.08 36.66
N GLU A 249 15.40 3.11 36.44
CA GLU A 249 15.81 1.68 36.42
C GLU A 249 16.00 1.06 35.02
N LYS A 250 15.76 1.78 33.92
CA LYS A 250 15.95 1.23 32.56
C LYS A 250 17.21 1.69 31.82
N LEU A 251 18.07 2.48 32.47
CA LEU A 251 19.33 2.99 31.90
C LEU A 251 20.58 2.58 32.69
N ALA A 252 20.45 1.68 33.68
CA ALA A 252 21.56 1.16 34.48
C ALA A 252 21.90 -0.32 34.19
N GLY A 253 21.39 -0.89 33.09
CA GLY A 253 21.39 -2.33 32.84
C GLY A 253 22.18 -2.84 31.63
N ASP A 254 23.10 -2.05 31.06
CA ASP A 254 24.00 -2.54 29.98
C ASP A 254 25.46 -2.27 30.37
N GLN A 255 26.01 -3.18 31.17
CA GLN A 255 27.45 -3.36 31.33
C GLN A 255 27.93 -4.38 30.29
N PRO A 256 29.02 -4.11 29.54
CA PRO A 256 29.53 -5.05 28.55
C PRO A 256 30.12 -6.29 29.22
N GLY A 257 29.64 -7.48 28.83
CA GLY A 257 30.18 -8.77 29.26
C GLY A 257 31.61 -9.03 28.75
N PRO A 258 32.34 -9.97 29.38
CA PRO A 258 33.80 -10.05 29.27
C PRO A 258 34.30 -10.62 27.94
N THR A 259 35.46 -10.10 27.56
CA THR A 259 36.29 -10.47 26.42
C THR A 259 36.70 -11.94 26.48
N LEU A 260 36.32 -12.73 25.47
CA LEU A 260 36.90 -14.06 25.22
C LEU A 260 38.18 -13.87 24.38
N THR A 261 39.32 -14.07 25.03
CA THR A 261 40.61 -14.28 24.38
C THR A 261 40.66 -15.65 23.71
N ARG A 262 41.29 -15.70 22.54
CA ARG A 262 41.61 -16.89 21.75
C ARG A 262 42.49 -17.86 22.53
N ASP A 263 42.25 -19.15 22.29
CA ASP A 263 43.28 -20.13 21.87
C ASP A 263 42.69 -20.92 20.69
#